data_AF-A0A2S7PB70-F1
#
_entry.id   AF-A0A2S7PB70-F1
#
_cell.length_a   1.000
_cell.length_b   1.000
_cell.length_c   1.000
_cell.angle_alpha   90.00
_cell.angle_beta   90.00
_cell.angle_gamma   90.00
#
_symmetry.space_group_name_H-M   'P 1'
#
loop_
_entity.id
_entity.type
_entity.pdbx_description
1 polymer ?
#
loop_
_entity_poly.entity_id
_entity_poly.type
_entity_poly.pdbx_seq_one_letter_code
_entity_poly.pdbx_strand_id
1 'polypeptide(L)'
;MWALMKWEGCTARRGNISRSSAESGAGLVERAGLAGLGVEAGATAGLGGVIGALETVFEVLVSLTGGSTCCAVALMNRARLGRRKVGGSVALGARMSSKDLLSVLLNMPQNEYMERWRKLHGRRLDHEERARKKAAREGHKASEDAQKLTGLRAKLYQKKRHHEKIQMKKQIKAHEERNVKSAAPSEPSSTPLPQYLLDRSNPTNAKALSSAIKNKRAEKAAKFSVPLPKVRGIAEEEMFKVVKTGKKTAKKGWKRMITKPTFVGPDFTRRPVKYERFIRPMGLRYKKANVTHPELGVTVQLPIISVKKNPQNPMYTQLGVLTRGTIVEVNVSDLGLTTAGGKIVWGRWAQITNNPENDGCVNAVLLV
;
A
#
# COMPACT_ATOMS: atom_id res chain seq x y z
N MET A 1 32.05 -25.05 66.64
CA MET A 1 31.54 -24.13 67.69
C MET A 1 30.53 -23.21 67.01
N TRP A 2 29.24 -23.42 67.33
CA TRP A 2 28.03 -22.63 66.99
C TRP A 2 27.65 -22.52 65.49
N ALA A 3 26.67 -23.29 65.01
CA ALA A 3 25.20 -23.23 65.18
C ALA A 3 24.54 -22.35 64.08
N LEU A 4 23.84 -22.91 63.08
CA LEU A 4 22.44 -23.41 63.05
C LEU A 4 21.36 -22.31 63.07
N MET A 5 20.63 -22.17 61.95
CA MET A 5 19.15 -22.14 61.79
C MET A 5 18.76 -21.31 60.54
N LYS A 6 18.20 -21.93 59.46
CA LYS A 6 16.78 -22.31 59.21
C LYS A 6 15.85 -21.08 59.16
N TRP A 7 14.97 -20.89 58.17
CA TRP A 7 14.00 -21.84 57.61
C TRP A 7 13.31 -21.30 56.33
N GLU A 8 12.95 -22.21 55.42
CA GLU A 8 11.71 -22.34 54.60
C GLU A 8 11.05 -21.09 53.98
N GLY A 9 10.59 -21.02 52.72
CA GLY A 9 10.20 -22.03 51.73
C GLY A 9 8.97 -21.48 50.99
N CYS A 10 9.00 -21.36 49.66
CA CYS A 10 7.77 -21.39 48.86
C CYS A 10 8.06 -21.84 47.43
N THR A 11 7.56 -23.03 47.14
CA THR A 11 7.51 -23.73 45.86
C THR A 11 6.71 -23.00 44.79
N ALA A 12 7.17 -22.97 43.53
CA ALA A 12 6.32 -23.19 42.34
C ALA A 12 7.12 -23.39 41.03
N ARG A 13 7.04 -24.63 40.53
CA ARG A 13 7.07 -25.13 39.14
C ARG A 13 8.14 -24.69 38.13
N ARG A 14 8.97 -25.68 37.82
CA ARG A 14 9.73 -25.87 36.58
C ARG A 14 8.82 -25.84 35.35
N GLY A 15 9.21 -25.05 34.36
CA GLY A 15 8.89 -25.25 32.95
C GLY A 15 10.20 -25.26 32.17
N ASN A 16 10.63 -26.45 31.77
CA ASN A 16 11.78 -26.71 30.90
C ASN A 16 11.60 -26.03 29.54
N ILE A 17 12.58 -25.23 29.09
CA ILE A 17 13.02 -25.25 27.68
C ILE A 17 14.55 -25.19 27.69
N SER A 18 15.15 -26.33 27.40
CA SER A 18 16.59 -26.51 27.20
C SER A 18 16.98 -26.34 25.74
N ARG A 19 18.08 -25.60 25.52
CA ARG A 19 19.17 -25.78 24.52
C ARG A 19 18.81 -25.93 23.03
N SER A 20 19.36 -25.02 22.23
CA SER A 20 20.42 -25.31 21.23
C SER A 20 20.90 -23.98 20.62
N SER A 21 22.16 -23.61 20.84
CA SER A 21 23.30 -23.85 19.93
C SER A 21 23.24 -22.98 18.68
N ALA A 22 24.17 -22.03 18.63
CA ALA A 22 24.55 -21.25 17.47
C ALA A 22 24.99 -22.16 16.31
N GLU A 23 24.66 -21.77 15.08
CA GLU A 23 25.60 -21.71 13.96
C GLU A 23 24.93 -21.12 12.69
N SER A 24 25.59 -20.08 12.15
CA SER A 24 25.75 -19.71 10.72
C SER A 24 24.54 -19.55 9.77
N GLY A 25 24.52 -18.42 9.05
CA GLY A 25 23.79 -18.32 7.78
C GLY A 25 23.58 -16.89 7.27
N ALA A 26 24.47 -16.42 6.40
CA ALA A 26 24.42 -15.16 5.68
C ALA A 26 23.33 -15.13 4.57
N GLY A 27 22.97 -13.93 4.09
CA GLY A 27 22.15 -13.73 2.87
C GLY A 27 21.45 -12.36 2.83
N LEU A 28 22.18 -11.32 2.44
CA LEU A 28 22.04 -10.52 1.20
C LEU A 28 20.64 -9.94 0.91
N VAL A 29 20.55 -8.61 1.03
CA VAL A 29 19.47 -7.77 0.49
C VAL A 29 20.01 -7.06 -0.73
N GLU A 30 19.36 -7.33 -1.85
CA GLU A 30 19.62 -6.80 -3.19
C GLU A 30 19.26 -5.31 -3.29
N ARG A 31 20.16 -4.52 -3.89
CA ARG A 31 19.97 -3.10 -4.24
C ARG A 31 19.57 -3.02 -5.71
N ALA A 32 18.43 -2.41 -5.99
CA ALA A 32 18.16 -1.84 -7.31
C ALA A 32 18.91 -0.51 -7.44
N GLY A 33 19.81 -0.44 -8.43
CA GLY A 33 20.39 0.80 -8.93
C GLY A 33 19.69 1.24 -10.22
N LEU A 34 19.75 2.54 -10.49
CA LEU A 34 19.64 3.08 -11.84
C LEU A 34 20.64 4.22 -11.98
N ALA A 35 21.48 4.07 -13.02
CA ALA A 35 22.39 5.04 -13.62
C ALA A 35 21.64 6.31 -14.09
N GLY A 36 22.23 7.48 -14.28
CA GLY A 36 23.59 7.85 -14.64
C GLY A 36 23.52 8.65 -15.96
N LEU A 37 23.82 9.95 -15.92
CA LEU A 37 24.13 10.78 -17.08
C LEU A 37 25.11 11.87 -16.60
N GLY A 38 26.32 11.83 -17.14
CA GLY A 38 27.37 12.82 -16.88
C GLY A 38 27.34 13.94 -17.92
N VAL A 39 27.69 15.15 -17.49
CA VAL A 39 28.23 16.22 -18.32
C VAL A 39 29.24 16.98 -17.45
N GLU A 40 30.49 17.03 -17.89
CA GLU A 40 31.53 17.92 -17.36
C GLU A 40 31.30 19.35 -17.90
N ALA A 41 31.33 20.35 -17.02
CA ALA A 41 31.68 21.73 -17.37
C ALA A 41 32.11 22.47 -16.09
N GLY A 42 33.34 22.98 -16.09
CA GLY A 42 33.82 23.92 -15.07
C GLY A 42 33.31 25.35 -15.30
N ALA A 43 33.69 26.21 -14.36
CA ALA A 43 33.53 27.67 -14.29
C ALA A 43 32.29 28.23 -13.55
N THR A 44 32.56 28.72 -12.34
CA THR A 44 32.06 29.96 -11.71
C THR A 44 30.92 30.71 -12.41
N ALA A 45 29.73 30.74 -11.80
CA ALA A 45 28.75 31.82 -12.02
C ALA A 45 27.77 31.91 -10.82
N GLY A 46 27.54 33.13 -10.36
CA GLY A 46 26.74 33.43 -9.16
C GLY A 46 25.23 33.24 -9.34
N LEU A 47 24.52 33.42 -8.21
CA LEU A 47 23.08 33.28 -7.95
C LEU A 47 22.11 34.09 -8.86
N GLY A 48 22.57 34.68 -9.97
CA GLY A 48 21.74 35.45 -10.91
C GLY A 48 21.06 34.65 -12.02
N GLY A 49 21.47 33.40 -12.29
CA GLY A 49 20.98 32.62 -13.45
C GLY A 49 19.65 31.88 -13.26
N VAL A 50 19.16 31.73 -12.02
CA VAL A 50 17.96 30.92 -11.71
C VAL A 50 16.66 31.71 -11.90
N ILE A 51 16.74 33.05 -11.96
CA ILE A 51 15.58 33.94 -12.09
C ILE A 51 15.14 34.07 -13.56
N GLY A 52 16.08 34.12 -14.51
CA GLY A 52 15.76 34.25 -15.95
C GLY A 52 15.15 32.99 -16.60
N ALA A 53 15.40 31.81 -16.04
CA ALA A 53 14.83 30.55 -16.54
C ALA A 53 13.37 30.34 -16.10
N LEU A 54 12.89 31.05 -15.07
CA LEU A 54 11.50 31.00 -14.62
C LEU A 54 10.60 32.01 -15.34
N GLU A 55 11.13 33.17 -15.75
CA GLU A 55 10.38 34.16 -16.51
C GLU A 55 10.06 33.68 -17.94
N THR A 56 11.01 32.99 -18.58
CA THR A 56 10.81 32.43 -19.93
C THR A 56 9.78 31.29 -19.98
N VAL A 57 9.61 30.52 -18.89
CA VAL A 57 8.58 29.48 -18.82
C VAL A 57 7.19 30.07 -18.53
N PHE A 58 7.13 31.22 -17.86
CA PHE A 58 5.86 31.90 -17.54
C PHE A 58 5.26 32.59 -18.77
N GLU A 59 6.07 33.25 -19.60
CA GLU A 59 5.57 33.86 -20.85
C GLU A 59 5.12 32.84 -21.91
N VAL A 60 5.77 31.67 -21.96
CA VAL A 60 5.38 30.58 -22.87
C VAL A 60 4.08 29.91 -22.44
N LEU A 61 3.80 29.79 -21.13
CA LEU A 61 2.54 29.21 -20.63
C LEU A 61 1.33 30.14 -20.82
N VAL A 62 1.56 31.45 -20.72
CA VAL A 62 0.53 32.49 -20.91
C VAL A 62 0.12 32.63 -22.38
N SER A 63 1.01 32.32 -23.33
CA SER A 63 0.68 32.34 -24.76
C SER A 63 -0.06 31.09 -25.27
N LEU A 64 -0.02 29.96 -24.54
CA LEU A 64 -0.64 28.69 -24.94
C LEU A 64 -2.03 28.43 -24.35
N THR A 65 -2.49 29.26 -23.41
CA THR A 65 -3.83 29.12 -22.81
C THR A 65 -4.61 30.42 -22.96
N GLY A 66 -5.25 30.56 -24.12
CA GLY A 66 -6.17 31.64 -24.44
C GLY A 66 -7.09 31.96 -23.25
N GLY A 67 -7.12 33.23 -22.88
CA GLY A 67 -7.62 33.72 -21.60
C GLY A 67 -8.93 33.11 -21.13
N SER A 68 -8.92 32.51 -19.94
CA SER A 68 -10.13 32.35 -19.13
C SER A 68 -9.80 32.49 -17.64
N THR A 69 -10.39 33.50 -17.03
CA THR A 69 -10.25 33.90 -15.62
C THR A 69 -11.10 33.05 -14.67
N CYS A 70 -11.26 31.74 -14.93
CA CYS A 70 -12.18 30.87 -14.18
C CYS A 70 -11.51 29.90 -13.19
N CYS A 71 -10.20 29.64 -13.27
CA CYS A 71 -9.56 28.64 -12.39
C CYS A 71 -9.17 29.14 -10.98
N ALA A 72 -9.18 30.44 -10.70
CA ALA A 72 -8.80 30.98 -9.40
C ALA A 72 -9.92 30.87 -8.32
N VAL A 73 -11.17 30.60 -8.71
CA VAL A 73 -12.33 30.60 -7.79
C VAL A 73 -12.56 29.23 -7.14
N ALA A 74 -12.04 28.14 -7.70
CA ALA A 74 -12.32 26.79 -7.21
C ALA A 74 -11.46 26.34 -6.01
N LEU A 75 -10.30 26.97 -5.76
CA LEU A 75 -9.37 26.54 -4.71
C LEU A 75 -9.63 27.15 -3.32
N MET A 76 -10.48 28.18 -3.20
CA MET A 76 -10.78 28.82 -1.90
C MET A 76 -11.97 28.21 -1.14
N ASN A 77 -12.78 27.33 -1.76
CA ASN A 77 -14.03 26.85 -1.15
C ASN A 77 -13.92 25.54 -0.33
N ARG A 78 -12.71 25.03 -0.02
CA ARG A 78 -12.54 23.77 0.72
C ARG A 78 -12.05 23.89 2.17
N ALA A 79 -11.87 25.10 2.68
CA ALA A 79 -11.37 25.34 4.04
C ALA A 79 -12.38 26.08 4.93
N ARG A 80 -13.62 25.58 5.07
CA ARG A 80 -14.54 26.07 6.11
C ARG A 80 -15.60 25.02 6.52
N LEU A 81 -15.17 23.96 7.19
CA LEU A 81 -16.06 23.12 7.99
C LEU A 81 -15.46 22.92 9.37
N GLY A 82 -16.08 23.57 10.37
CA GLY A 82 -15.82 23.32 11.77
C GLY A 82 -15.70 24.58 12.62
N ARG A 83 -16.82 25.22 12.98
CA ARG A 83 -16.99 25.88 14.28
C ARG A 83 -18.47 26.15 14.60
N ARG A 84 -18.72 26.12 15.91
CA ARG A 84 -19.99 25.96 16.61
C ARG A 84 -20.99 27.09 16.38
N LYS A 85 -22.27 26.70 16.45
CA LYS A 85 -23.46 27.54 16.45
C LYS A 85 -23.51 28.34 17.75
N VAL A 86 -23.36 29.66 17.67
CA VAL A 86 -23.86 30.62 18.68
C VAL A 86 -24.66 31.64 17.88
N GLY A 87 -25.93 31.80 18.26
CA GLY A 87 -26.90 32.63 17.55
C GLY A 87 -26.51 34.10 17.52
N GLY A 88 -26.76 34.72 16.37
CA GLY A 88 -26.52 36.13 16.12
C GLY A 88 -26.52 36.37 14.61
N SER A 89 -27.66 36.80 14.07
CA SER A 89 -27.81 37.21 12.68
C SER A 89 -26.84 38.36 12.39
N VAL A 90 -25.89 38.16 11.47
CA VAL A 90 -25.13 39.26 10.88
C VAL A 90 -25.23 39.11 9.37
N ALA A 91 -25.76 40.16 8.75
CA ALA A 91 -26.07 40.29 7.35
C ALA A 91 -24.91 39.85 6.44
N LEU A 92 -25.24 38.99 5.46
CA LEU A 92 -24.44 38.82 4.25
C LEU A 92 -24.50 40.10 3.43
N GLY A 93 -23.36 40.69 3.09
CA GLY A 93 -23.31 41.72 2.05
C GLY A 93 -22.24 42.78 2.21
N ALA A 94 -20.96 42.40 2.32
CA ALA A 94 -19.87 43.30 1.95
C ALA A 94 -19.05 42.61 0.86
N ARG A 95 -19.22 43.03 -0.40
CA ARG A 95 -18.26 42.72 -1.46
C ARG A 95 -16.96 43.41 -1.06
N MET A 96 -15.94 42.63 -0.73
CA MET A 96 -14.59 43.19 -0.62
C MET A 96 -14.27 43.90 -1.93
N SER A 97 -13.90 45.17 -1.83
CA SER A 97 -13.50 45.99 -2.98
C SER A 97 -12.28 45.34 -3.65
N SER A 98 -12.11 45.50 -4.96
CA SER A 98 -10.86 45.10 -5.63
C SER A 98 -9.62 45.75 -4.96
N LYS A 99 -9.80 46.89 -4.29
CA LYS A 99 -8.76 47.54 -3.46
C LYS A 99 -8.46 46.79 -2.16
N ASP A 100 -9.47 46.14 -1.56
CA ASP A 100 -9.30 45.34 -0.34
C ASP A 100 -8.57 44.02 -0.65
N LEU A 101 -8.86 43.40 -1.80
CA LEU A 101 -8.12 42.24 -2.29
C LEU A 101 -6.68 42.60 -2.72
N LEU A 102 -6.47 43.78 -3.32
CA LEU A 102 -5.12 44.28 -3.62
C LEU A 102 -4.32 44.55 -2.33
N SER A 103 -4.96 45.08 -1.28
CA SER A 103 -4.31 45.39 0.00
C SER A 103 -3.81 44.14 0.74
N VAL A 104 -4.49 43.00 0.60
CA VAL A 104 -4.09 41.73 1.20
C VAL A 104 -2.95 41.07 0.42
N LEU A 105 -2.91 41.23 -0.91
CA LEU A 105 -1.80 40.76 -1.75
C LEU A 105 -0.55 41.67 -1.67
N LEU A 106 -0.71 42.97 -1.43
CA LEU A 106 0.39 43.93 -1.21
C LEU A 106 0.98 43.88 0.21
N ASN A 107 0.33 43.22 1.16
CA ASN A 107 0.80 43.02 2.54
C ASN A 107 1.46 41.65 2.76
N MET A 108 2.06 41.06 1.73
CA MET A 108 2.98 39.94 1.94
C MET A 108 4.34 40.50 2.37
N PRO A 109 4.90 40.08 3.53
CA PRO A 109 6.20 40.57 3.95
C PRO A 109 7.24 40.16 2.90
N GLN A 110 7.93 41.15 2.34
CA GLN A 110 8.89 40.94 1.25
C GLN A 110 10.17 40.28 1.77
N ASN A 111 10.71 39.33 1.00
CA ASN A 111 11.97 38.62 1.24
C ASN A 111 12.02 37.81 2.55
N GLU A 112 13.20 37.25 2.88
CA GLU A 112 13.50 36.59 4.16
C GLU A 112 13.70 37.59 5.31
N TYR A 113 12.68 38.43 5.56
CA TYR A 113 12.75 39.49 6.57
C TYR A 113 13.05 38.96 7.99
N MET A 114 12.61 37.74 8.34
CA MET A 114 12.90 37.10 9.64
C MET A 114 14.36 36.64 9.79
N GLU A 115 15.03 36.33 8.69
CA GLU A 115 16.46 36.00 8.71
C GLU A 115 17.29 37.28 8.73
N ARG A 116 16.89 38.26 7.92
CA ARG A 116 17.48 39.61 7.93
C ARG A 116 17.40 40.24 9.31
N TRP A 117 16.24 40.17 9.96
CA TRP A 117 16.05 40.68 11.32
C TRP A 117 16.95 39.95 12.34
N ARG A 118 17.10 38.63 12.22
CA ARG A 118 18.04 37.85 13.05
C ARG A 118 19.50 38.21 12.80
N LYS A 119 19.89 38.58 11.58
CA LYS A 119 21.24 39.03 11.24
C LYS A 119 21.52 40.45 11.76
N LEU A 120 20.53 41.35 11.70
CA LEU A 120 20.66 42.75 12.12
C LEU A 120 20.54 42.95 13.63
N HIS A 121 19.59 42.29 14.28
CA HIS A 121 19.25 42.48 15.69
C HIS A 121 19.54 41.26 16.56
N GLY A 122 20.07 40.19 15.96
CA GLY A 122 20.36 38.95 16.68
C GLY A 122 19.10 38.14 17.00
N ARG A 123 19.26 37.15 17.87
CA ARG A 123 18.15 36.44 18.52
C ARG A 123 17.93 37.02 19.90
N ARG A 124 16.81 36.65 20.52
CA ARG A 124 16.59 36.92 21.94
C ARG A 124 17.80 36.41 22.76
N LEU A 125 18.29 37.23 23.69
CA LEU A 125 19.50 36.94 24.46
C LEU A 125 19.47 35.58 25.18
N ASP A 126 18.28 35.13 25.61
CA ASP A 126 18.06 33.85 26.32
C ASP A 126 17.79 32.64 25.39
N HIS A 127 17.83 32.82 24.07
CA HIS A 127 17.41 31.82 23.10
C HIS A 127 18.28 30.55 23.18
N GLU A 128 19.60 30.72 23.23
CA GLU A 128 20.55 29.60 23.28
C GLU A 128 20.44 28.82 24.59
N GLU A 129 20.31 29.52 25.72
CA GLU A 129 20.11 28.87 27.01
C GLU A 129 18.80 28.07 27.05
N ARG A 130 17.71 28.61 26.51
CA ARG A 130 16.42 27.92 26.44
C ARG A 130 16.48 26.71 25.51
N ALA A 131 17.13 26.84 24.35
CA ALA A 131 17.30 25.74 23.41
C ALA A 131 18.11 24.60 24.03
N ARG A 132 19.24 24.91 24.68
CA ARG A 132 20.06 23.96 25.44
C ARG A 132 19.27 23.27 26.55
N LYS A 133 18.56 24.04 27.39
CA LYS A 133 17.70 23.50 28.47
C LYS A 133 16.52 22.67 27.93
N LYS A 134 16.04 22.94 26.71
CA LYS A 134 14.97 22.16 26.07
C LYS A 134 15.49 20.82 25.57
N ALA A 135 16.64 20.80 24.88
CA ALA A 135 17.30 19.57 24.43
C ALA A 135 17.68 18.65 25.61
N ALA A 136 18.26 19.22 26.67
CA ALA A 136 18.59 18.45 27.87
C ALA A 136 17.36 17.79 28.53
N ARG A 137 16.20 18.48 28.55
CA ARG A 137 14.95 17.95 29.14
C ARG A 137 14.22 16.96 28.24
N GLU A 138 14.61 16.84 26.98
CA GLU A 138 13.89 16.01 25.99
C GLU A 138 13.93 14.53 26.35
N GLY A 139 15.08 14.02 26.84
CA GLY A 139 15.20 12.62 27.27
C GLY A 139 14.26 12.26 28.43
N HIS A 140 14.16 13.14 29.43
CA HIS A 140 13.24 12.95 30.56
C HIS A 140 11.78 13.03 30.12
N LYS A 141 11.44 14.03 29.29
CA LYS A 141 10.09 14.16 28.72
C LYS A 141 9.70 12.94 27.90
N ALA A 142 10.62 12.38 27.12
CA ALA A 142 10.37 11.18 26.34
C ALA A 142 10.06 9.96 27.23
N SER A 143 10.79 9.80 28.33
CA SER A 143 10.52 8.73 29.32
C SER A 143 9.18 8.95 30.02
N GLU A 144 8.89 10.20 30.41
CA GLU A 144 7.63 10.60 31.03
C GLU A 144 6.43 10.34 30.10
N ASP A 145 6.50 10.78 28.85
CA ASP A 145 5.49 10.57 27.83
C ASP A 145 5.27 9.07 27.58
N ALA A 146 6.33 8.26 27.59
CA ALA A 146 6.21 6.81 27.43
C ALA A 146 5.40 6.14 28.55
N GLN A 147 5.49 6.65 29.78
CA GLN A 147 4.84 6.08 30.97
C GLN A 147 3.44 6.66 31.20
N LYS A 148 3.25 7.96 30.94
CA LYS A 148 2.03 8.69 31.30
C LYS A 148 1.00 8.74 30.17
N LEU A 149 1.41 8.63 28.89
CA LEU A 149 0.44 8.63 27.80
C LEU A 149 -0.42 7.36 27.88
N THR A 150 -1.73 7.53 27.77
CA THR A 150 -2.70 6.43 27.78
C THR A 150 -3.44 6.30 26.44
N GLY A 151 -4.04 5.13 26.22
CA GLY A 151 -4.90 4.88 25.05
C GLY A 151 -4.18 4.97 23.70
N LEU A 152 -4.83 5.59 22.71
CA LEU A 152 -4.33 5.68 21.34
C LEU A 152 -3.06 6.55 21.24
N ARG A 153 -2.93 7.57 22.10
CA ARG A 153 -1.75 8.44 22.14
C ARG A 153 -0.49 7.67 22.52
N ALA A 154 -0.60 6.76 23.51
CA ALA A 154 0.48 5.87 23.90
C ALA A 154 0.91 4.96 22.73
N LYS A 155 -0.06 4.34 22.05
CA LYS A 155 0.19 3.45 20.91
C LYS A 155 0.90 4.18 19.76
N LEU A 156 0.46 5.38 19.41
CA LEU A 156 1.11 6.20 18.39
C LEU A 156 2.53 6.62 18.80
N TYR A 157 2.71 6.99 20.06
CA TYR A 157 4.02 7.36 20.60
C TYR A 157 5.02 6.19 20.50
N GLN A 158 4.62 4.98 20.89
CA GLN A 158 5.51 3.81 20.78
C GLN A 158 5.75 3.36 19.35
N LYS A 159 4.75 3.47 18.47
CA LYS A 159 4.95 3.23 17.03
C LYS A 159 5.99 4.19 16.46
N LYS A 160 5.90 5.49 16.79
CA LYS A 160 6.87 6.50 16.35
C LYS A 160 8.27 6.18 16.87
N ARG A 161 8.43 5.88 18.17
CA ARG A 161 9.72 5.51 18.77
C ARG A 161 10.32 4.24 18.17
N HIS A 162 9.49 3.25 17.83
CA HIS A 162 9.94 2.04 17.16
C HIS A 162 10.50 2.34 15.76
N HIS A 163 9.82 3.18 14.98
CA HIS A 163 10.31 3.62 13.66
C HIS A 163 11.62 4.42 13.77
N GLU A 164 11.72 5.35 14.71
CA GLU A 164 12.96 6.12 14.95
C GLU A 164 14.14 5.20 15.29
N LYS A 165 13.93 4.20 16.17
CA LYS A 165 14.97 3.21 16.50
C LYS A 165 15.41 2.40 15.28
N ILE A 166 14.47 1.96 14.43
CA ILE A 166 14.81 1.22 13.21
C ILE A 166 15.58 2.11 12.23
N GLN A 167 15.15 3.36 12.05
CA GLN A 167 15.83 4.30 11.18
C GLN A 167 17.27 4.55 11.63
N MET A 168 17.48 4.83 12.90
CA MET A 168 18.83 5.02 13.46
C MET A 168 19.68 3.76 13.34
N LYS A 169 19.13 2.58 13.63
CA LYS A 169 19.84 1.30 13.44
C LYS A 169 20.27 1.08 12.00
N LYS A 170 19.40 1.37 11.02
CA LYS A 170 19.73 1.26 9.60
C LYS A 170 20.82 2.27 9.19
N GLN A 171 20.78 3.49 9.71
CA GLN A 171 21.79 4.51 9.43
C GLN A 171 23.16 4.16 10.02
N ILE A 172 23.18 3.70 11.27
CA ILE A 172 24.41 3.23 11.93
C ILE A 172 24.99 2.04 11.15
N LYS A 173 24.16 1.03 10.84
CA LYS A 173 24.58 -0.13 10.05
C LYS A 173 25.14 0.27 8.67
N ALA A 174 24.46 1.17 7.95
CA ALA A 174 24.94 1.64 6.65
C ALA A 174 26.24 2.45 6.74
N HIS A 175 26.48 3.15 7.86
CA HIS A 175 27.72 3.86 8.12
C HIS A 175 28.87 2.90 8.48
N GLU A 176 28.60 1.90 9.32
CA GLU A 176 29.54 0.82 9.65
C GLU A 176 29.93 0.01 8.39
N GLU A 177 28.95 -0.39 7.57
CA GLU A 177 29.16 -1.09 6.30
C GLU A 177 29.86 -0.24 5.24
N ARG A 178 29.81 1.10 5.33
CA ARG A 178 30.60 1.98 4.46
C ARG A 178 32.07 2.01 4.89
N ASN A 179 32.31 2.03 6.19
CA ASN A 179 33.65 2.13 6.76
C ASN A 179 34.39 0.78 6.66
N VAL A 180 33.67 -0.33 6.75
CA VAL A 180 34.17 -1.63 6.34
C VAL A 180 34.10 -1.68 4.82
N LYS A 181 35.24 -1.43 4.15
CA LYS A 181 35.41 -1.83 2.76
C LYS A 181 35.39 -3.36 2.72
N SER A 182 34.20 -3.95 2.76
CA SER A 182 34.02 -5.30 2.25
C SER A 182 34.66 -5.30 0.87
N ALA A 183 35.59 -6.21 0.63
CA ALA A 183 36.03 -6.50 -0.72
C ALA A 183 34.79 -6.58 -1.62
N ALA A 184 34.95 -6.16 -2.87
CA ALA A 184 33.96 -6.18 -3.94
C ALA A 184 32.90 -7.29 -3.75
N PRO A 185 31.62 -7.04 -4.13
CA PRO A 185 30.54 -8.02 -3.96
C PRO A 185 31.09 -9.40 -4.29
N SER A 186 30.98 -10.35 -3.34
CA SER A 186 31.57 -11.69 -3.48
C SER A 186 31.35 -12.12 -4.90
N GLU A 187 32.45 -12.31 -5.63
CA GLU A 187 32.40 -12.61 -7.05
C GLU A 187 31.30 -13.65 -7.29
N PRO A 188 30.46 -13.48 -8.33
CA PRO A 188 29.58 -14.57 -8.70
C PRO A 188 30.48 -15.79 -8.83
N SER A 189 30.15 -16.87 -8.12
CA SER A 189 30.74 -18.21 -8.19
C SER A 189 31.95 -18.35 -9.10
N SER A 190 33.06 -18.94 -8.66
CA SER A 190 34.30 -19.23 -9.44
C SER A 190 34.13 -19.68 -10.92
N THR A 191 32.93 -20.07 -11.36
CA THR A 191 32.48 -20.18 -12.74
C THR A 191 31.66 -18.94 -13.19
N PRO A 192 32.12 -18.14 -14.16
CA PRO A 192 31.33 -17.03 -14.71
C PRO A 192 30.04 -17.56 -15.35
N LEU A 193 28.90 -17.13 -14.81
CA LEU A 193 27.59 -17.42 -15.37
C LEU A 193 27.19 -16.28 -16.32
N PRO A 194 26.59 -16.59 -17.48
CA PRO A 194 26.03 -15.55 -18.33
C PRO A 194 24.89 -14.82 -17.61
N GLN A 195 24.68 -13.53 -17.93
CA GLN A 195 23.75 -12.63 -17.23
C GLN A 195 22.33 -13.23 -17.05
N TYR A 196 21.86 -14.03 -18.01
CA TYR A 196 20.54 -14.68 -17.98
C TYR A 196 20.42 -15.90 -17.03
N LEU A 197 21.52 -16.30 -16.36
CA LEU A 197 21.57 -17.40 -15.38
C LEU A 197 21.89 -16.93 -13.95
N LEU A 198 22.28 -15.67 -13.75
CA LEU A 198 22.67 -15.14 -12.42
C LEU A 198 21.50 -15.20 -11.41
N ASP A 199 20.27 -14.98 -11.86
CA ASP A 199 19.08 -14.92 -10.99
C ASP A 199 18.38 -16.30 -10.82
N ARG A 200 18.96 -17.37 -11.39
CA ARG A 200 18.35 -18.71 -11.45
C ARG A 200 19.14 -19.76 -10.66
N SER A 201 19.90 -19.33 -9.64
CA SER A 201 20.80 -20.22 -8.90
C SER A 201 20.04 -21.34 -8.17
N ASN A 202 20.25 -22.58 -8.63
CA ASN A 202 19.88 -23.79 -7.90
C ASN A 202 21.10 -24.23 -7.06
N PRO A 203 20.97 -24.44 -5.73
CA PRO A 203 22.08 -24.89 -4.92
C PRO A 203 22.47 -26.33 -5.30
N THR A 204 23.62 -26.49 -5.93
CA THR A 204 24.23 -27.78 -6.29
C THR A 204 24.86 -28.45 -5.08
N ASN A 205 24.03 -29.01 -4.20
CA ASN A 205 24.47 -29.97 -3.19
C ASN A 205 24.00 -31.37 -3.61
N ALA A 206 24.85 -32.40 -3.57
CA ALA A 206 24.49 -33.76 -4.02
C ALA A 206 23.28 -34.36 -3.27
N LYS A 207 23.00 -33.94 -2.02
CA LYS A 207 21.75 -34.25 -1.28
C LYS A 207 20.51 -33.60 -1.90
N ALA A 208 20.66 -32.47 -2.60
CA ALA A 208 19.59 -31.81 -3.33
C ALA A 208 19.18 -32.57 -4.59
N LEU A 209 20.01 -33.45 -5.18
CA LEU A 209 19.61 -34.26 -6.34
C LEU A 209 18.60 -35.36 -5.98
N SER A 210 18.80 -36.07 -4.87
CA SER A 210 17.85 -37.07 -4.37
C SER A 210 16.56 -36.41 -3.86
N SER A 211 16.69 -35.23 -3.25
CA SER A 211 15.57 -34.36 -2.89
C SER A 211 14.84 -33.86 -4.14
N ALA A 212 15.57 -33.50 -5.20
CA ALA A 212 15.02 -33.03 -6.47
C ALA A 212 14.26 -34.11 -7.24
N ILE A 213 14.58 -35.40 -7.10
CA ILE A 213 13.76 -36.47 -7.70
C ILE A 213 12.42 -36.61 -6.97
N LYS A 214 12.42 -36.54 -5.63
CA LYS A 214 11.19 -36.52 -4.83
C LYS A 214 10.38 -35.24 -5.07
N ASN A 215 11.06 -34.09 -5.14
CA ASN A 215 10.46 -32.80 -5.48
C ASN A 215 9.94 -32.82 -6.92
N LYS A 216 10.64 -33.37 -7.91
CA LYS A 216 10.12 -33.53 -9.29
C LYS A 216 8.87 -34.41 -9.37
N ARG A 217 8.75 -35.45 -8.53
CA ARG A 217 7.53 -36.27 -8.43
C ARG A 217 6.38 -35.50 -7.77
N ALA A 218 6.66 -34.74 -6.71
CA ALA A 218 5.68 -33.87 -6.05
C ALA A 218 5.28 -32.65 -6.93
N GLU A 219 6.23 -32.08 -7.66
CA GLU A 219 6.09 -30.97 -8.59
C GLU A 219 5.23 -31.36 -9.79
N LYS A 220 5.30 -32.59 -10.31
CA LYS A 220 4.39 -33.02 -11.40
C LYS A 220 2.91 -32.91 -11.00
N ALA A 221 2.57 -33.19 -9.74
CA ALA A 221 1.23 -33.00 -9.21
C ALA A 221 0.94 -31.54 -8.84
N ALA A 222 1.95 -30.79 -8.36
CA ALA A 222 1.81 -29.40 -7.95
C ALA A 222 1.91 -28.38 -9.10
N LYS A 223 2.43 -28.76 -10.27
CA LYS A 223 2.71 -27.86 -11.42
C LYS A 223 1.44 -27.27 -12.02
N PHE A 224 0.34 -28.00 -11.97
CA PHE A 224 -0.97 -27.54 -12.43
C PHE A 224 -1.92 -27.21 -11.26
N SER A 225 -1.39 -27.15 -10.03
CA SER A 225 -2.19 -26.73 -8.88
C SER A 225 -2.37 -25.22 -8.95
N VAL A 226 -3.62 -24.78 -8.88
CA VAL A 226 -3.94 -23.35 -8.73
C VAL A 226 -3.37 -22.82 -7.41
N PRO A 227 -2.99 -21.52 -7.32
CA PRO A 227 -2.39 -20.93 -6.12
C PRO A 227 -3.20 -21.13 -4.83
N LEU A 228 -4.53 -21.17 -4.92
CA LEU A 228 -5.43 -21.47 -3.82
C LEU A 228 -6.25 -22.73 -4.14
N PRO A 229 -5.77 -23.93 -3.78
CA PRO A 229 -6.47 -25.19 -4.12
C PRO A 229 -7.68 -25.45 -3.21
N LYS A 230 -7.58 -25.10 -1.91
CA LYS A 230 -8.65 -25.27 -0.92
C LYS A 230 -9.01 -23.93 -0.31
N VAL A 231 -10.29 -23.57 -0.40
CA VAL A 231 -10.83 -22.33 0.17
C VAL A 231 -11.86 -22.65 1.26
N ARG A 232 -12.08 -21.71 2.17
CA ARG A 232 -13.15 -21.77 3.17
C ARG A 232 -14.49 -22.03 2.46
N GLY A 233 -15.23 -23.03 2.95
CA GLY A 233 -16.62 -23.22 2.55
C GLY A 233 -17.46 -22.04 3.04
N ILE A 234 -18.37 -21.55 2.19
CA ILE A 234 -19.35 -20.52 2.57
C ILE A 234 -20.71 -21.21 2.69
N ALA A 235 -21.39 -20.95 3.80
CA ALA A 235 -22.76 -21.42 4.01
C ALA A 235 -23.73 -20.66 3.09
N GLU A 236 -24.79 -21.33 2.64
CA GLU A 236 -25.79 -20.71 1.77
C GLU A 236 -26.51 -19.53 2.43
N GLU A 237 -26.64 -19.54 3.76
CA GLU A 237 -27.22 -18.44 4.55
C GLU A 237 -26.38 -17.16 4.45
N GLU A 238 -25.05 -17.28 4.43
CA GLU A 238 -24.13 -16.16 4.28
C GLU A 238 -24.18 -15.56 2.86
N MET A 239 -24.45 -16.41 1.87
CA MET A 239 -24.56 -16.04 0.45
C MET A 239 -25.90 -15.38 0.10
N PHE A 240 -26.99 -15.90 0.67
CA PHE A 240 -28.35 -15.54 0.28
C PHE A 240 -29.15 -14.91 1.42
N LYS A 241 -29.34 -13.60 1.34
CA LYS A 241 -30.28 -12.88 2.20
C LYS A 241 -31.73 -13.11 1.76
N VAL A 242 -32.60 -13.50 2.69
CA VAL A 242 -34.04 -13.66 2.42
C VAL A 242 -34.68 -12.29 2.19
N VAL A 243 -35.41 -12.12 1.09
CA VAL A 243 -36.20 -10.91 0.83
C VAL A 243 -37.68 -11.24 0.98
N LYS A 244 -38.30 -10.66 2.01
CA LYS A 244 -39.72 -10.80 2.30
C LYS A 244 -40.56 -9.82 1.48
N THR A 245 -41.69 -10.26 0.96
CA THR A 245 -42.59 -9.48 0.09
C THR A 245 -44.05 -9.54 0.58
N GLY A 246 -44.81 -8.47 0.35
CA GLY A 246 -46.23 -8.34 0.70
C GLY A 246 -46.53 -7.12 1.58
N LYS A 247 -47.65 -6.43 1.32
CA LYS A 247 -47.98 -5.11 1.91
C LYS A 247 -48.18 -5.12 3.43
N LYS A 248 -48.89 -6.12 3.97
CA LYS A 248 -49.35 -6.09 5.37
C LYS A 248 -48.49 -6.91 6.34
N THR A 249 -47.98 -8.08 5.92
CA THR A 249 -47.31 -9.01 6.85
C THR A 249 -46.02 -9.63 6.30
N ALA A 250 -45.55 -9.19 5.12
CA ALA A 250 -44.31 -9.66 4.49
C ALA A 250 -44.07 -11.19 4.60
N LYS A 251 -45.13 -12.01 4.46
CA LYS A 251 -45.09 -13.46 4.75
C LYS A 251 -44.32 -14.25 3.68
N LYS A 252 -44.17 -13.71 2.47
CA LYS A 252 -43.59 -14.41 1.32
C LYS A 252 -42.07 -14.17 1.25
N GLY A 253 -41.26 -15.16 1.62
CA GLY A 253 -39.79 -15.11 1.61
C GLY A 253 -39.10 -15.89 0.48
N TRP A 254 -39.78 -16.08 -0.66
CA TRP A 254 -39.27 -16.93 -1.76
C TRP A 254 -38.08 -16.31 -2.53
N LYS A 255 -37.91 -14.98 -2.44
CA LYS A 255 -36.82 -14.25 -3.09
C LYS A 255 -35.55 -14.27 -2.26
N ARG A 256 -34.41 -14.35 -2.95
CA ARG A 256 -33.07 -14.44 -2.36
C ARG A 256 -32.18 -13.36 -2.97
N MET A 257 -31.59 -12.51 -2.16
CA MET A 257 -30.62 -11.50 -2.57
C MET A 257 -29.21 -12.02 -2.35
N ILE A 258 -28.36 -11.92 -3.36
CA ILE A 258 -26.95 -12.27 -3.25
C ILE A 258 -26.24 -11.13 -2.53
N THR A 259 -25.55 -11.47 -1.44
CA THR A 259 -24.78 -10.52 -0.60
C THR A 259 -23.33 -10.37 -1.07
N LYS A 260 -22.84 -11.33 -1.86
CA LYS A 260 -21.48 -11.37 -2.36
C LYS A 260 -21.32 -10.65 -3.70
N PRO A 261 -20.12 -10.14 -4.02
CA PRO A 261 -19.77 -9.62 -5.33
C PRO A 261 -20.12 -10.59 -6.47
N THR A 262 -20.61 -10.05 -7.58
CA THR A 262 -21.01 -10.83 -8.76
C THR A 262 -20.45 -10.22 -10.03
N PHE A 263 -20.10 -11.08 -10.98
CA PHE A 263 -19.91 -10.73 -12.37
C PHE A 263 -21.21 -11.00 -13.12
N VAL A 264 -21.55 -10.05 -13.98
CA VAL A 264 -22.72 -10.12 -14.82
C VAL A 264 -22.25 -9.70 -16.22
N GLY A 265 -22.57 -10.52 -17.22
CA GLY A 265 -22.18 -10.24 -18.61
C GLY A 265 -22.70 -8.90 -19.11
N PRO A 266 -22.08 -8.35 -20.19
CA PRO A 266 -22.43 -7.04 -20.73
C PRO A 266 -23.90 -6.95 -21.16
N ASP A 267 -24.47 -8.03 -21.70
CA ASP A 267 -25.84 -8.08 -22.25
C ASP A 267 -26.90 -8.46 -21.21
N PHE A 268 -26.64 -8.23 -19.92
CA PHE A 268 -27.57 -8.63 -18.88
C PHE A 268 -28.75 -7.68 -18.74
N THR A 269 -29.93 -8.19 -19.12
CA THR A 269 -31.22 -7.60 -18.80
C THR A 269 -31.82 -8.26 -17.56
N ARG A 270 -32.44 -7.46 -16.68
CA ARG A 270 -33.11 -8.00 -15.49
C ARG A 270 -34.40 -8.70 -15.92
N ARG A 271 -34.65 -9.89 -15.37
CA ARG A 271 -35.93 -10.58 -15.53
C ARG A 271 -37.05 -9.79 -14.83
N PRO A 272 -38.31 -9.89 -15.30
CA PRO A 272 -39.44 -9.23 -14.65
C PRO A 272 -39.53 -9.61 -13.16
N VAL A 273 -39.94 -8.64 -12.33
CA VAL A 273 -39.92 -8.74 -10.85
C VAL A 273 -40.73 -9.94 -10.34
N LYS A 274 -41.76 -10.37 -11.06
CA LYS A 274 -42.59 -11.53 -10.68
C LYS A 274 -41.87 -12.87 -10.84
N TYR A 275 -40.90 -12.98 -11.76
CA TYR A 275 -40.18 -14.22 -12.07
C TYR A 275 -38.74 -14.25 -11.52
N GLU A 276 -38.21 -13.10 -11.10
CA GLU A 276 -36.87 -13.00 -10.50
C GLU A 276 -36.88 -13.54 -9.05
N ARG A 277 -36.26 -14.72 -8.86
CA ARG A 277 -36.02 -15.32 -7.53
C ARG A 277 -34.69 -14.89 -6.92
N PHE A 278 -33.60 -14.98 -7.70
CA PHE A 278 -32.25 -14.58 -7.28
C PHE A 278 -31.95 -13.15 -7.74
N ILE A 279 -31.76 -12.26 -6.78
CA ILE A 279 -31.50 -10.84 -7.01
C ILE A 279 -29.99 -10.59 -6.91
N ARG A 280 -29.41 -10.08 -8.01
CA ARG A 280 -28.02 -9.60 -8.07
C ARG A 280 -28.02 -8.06 -8.03
N PRO A 281 -27.77 -7.42 -6.89
CA PRO A 281 -27.86 -5.95 -6.77
C PRO A 281 -26.78 -5.26 -7.60
N MET A 282 -27.10 -4.11 -8.21
CA MET A 282 -26.18 -3.39 -9.10
C MET A 282 -24.88 -2.93 -8.41
N GLY A 283 -24.97 -2.54 -7.13
CA GLY A 283 -23.80 -2.10 -6.37
C GLY A 283 -22.76 -3.18 -6.11
N LEU A 284 -23.11 -4.46 -6.29
CA LEU A 284 -22.18 -5.60 -6.13
C LEU A 284 -21.75 -6.19 -7.48
N ARG A 285 -22.05 -5.52 -8.60
CA ARG A 285 -21.67 -6.00 -9.94
C ARG A 285 -20.33 -5.45 -10.37
N TYR A 286 -19.35 -6.33 -10.50
CA TYR A 286 -18.01 -6.00 -10.99
C TYR A 286 -17.89 -6.34 -12.47
N LYS A 287 -17.22 -5.46 -13.21
CA LYS A 287 -16.89 -5.65 -14.64
C LYS A 287 -15.40 -5.87 -14.88
N LYS A 288 -14.55 -5.42 -13.96
CA LYS A 288 -13.09 -5.48 -14.04
C LYS A 288 -12.52 -6.10 -12.77
N ALA A 289 -11.36 -6.74 -12.91
CA ALA A 289 -10.56 -7.26 -11.81
C ALA A 289 -9.17 -6.63 -11.86
N ASN A 290 -8.54 -6.46 -10.69
CA ASN A 290 -7.13 -6.12 -10.58
C ASN A 290 -6.33 -7.42 -10.63
N VAL A 291 -5.60 -7.64 -11.70
CA VAL A 291 -4.94 -8.90 -12.02
C VAL A 291 -3.44 -8.74 -11.94
N THR A 292 -2.77 -9.62 -11.20
CA THR A 292 -1.32 -9.61 -11.02
C THR A 292 -0.65 -10.72 -11.83
N HIS A 293 0.38 -10.39 -12.61
CA HIS A 293 1.22 -11.38 -13.28
C HIS A 293 2.36 -11.82 -12.34
N PRO A 294 2.43 -13.10 -11.93
CA PRO A 294 3.39 -13.54 -10.92
C PRO A 294 4.86 -13.39 -11.36
N GLU A 295 5.17 -13.58 -12.64
CA GLU A 295 6.56 -13.51 -13.13
C GLU A 295 7.07 -12.07 -13.35
N LEU A 296 6.20 -11.16 -13.79
CA LEU A 296 6.59 -9.78 -14.14
C LEU A 296 6.46 -8.82 -12.95
N GLY A 297 5.73 -9.21 -11.90
CA GLY A 297 5.46 -8.35 -10.74
C GLY A 297 4.57 -7.14 -11.06
N VAL A 298 3.91 -7.13 -12.21
CA VAL A 298 3.03 -6.03 -12.66
C VAL A 298 1.56 -6.36 -12.37
N THR A 299 0.79 -5.33 -12.01
CA THR A 299 -0.65 -5.41 -11.78
C THR A 299 -1.40 -4.59 -12.82
N VAL A 300 -2.42 -5.19 -13.45
CA VAL A 300 -3.21 -4.54 -14.50
C VAL A 300 -4.70 -4.71 -14.22
N GLN A 301 -5.49 -3.65 -14.45
CA GLN A 301 -6.94 -3.69 -14.27
C GLN A 301 -7.64 -4.20 -15.54
N LEU A 302 -7.80 -5.52 -15.62
CA LEU A 302 -8.34 -6.20 -16.79
C LEU A 302 -9.87 -6.41 -16.69
N PRO A 303 -10.62 -6.33 -17.80
CA PRO A 303 -12.04 -6.64 -17.80
C PRO A 303 -12.26 -8.16 -17.66
N ILE A 304 -13.28 -8.51 -16.87
CA ILE A 304 -13.71 -9.89 -16.69
C ILE A 304 -14.57 -10.27 -17.89
N ILE A 305 -14.28 -11.42 -18.50
CA ILE A 305 -15.05 -11.99 -19.62
C ILE A 305 -16.10 -12.93 -19.07
N SER A 306 -15.69 -13.90 -18.24
CA SER A 306 -16.59 -14.92 -17.72
C SER A 306 -16.11 -15.48 -16.39
N VAL A 307 -17.03 -16.11 -15.64
CA VAL A 307 -16.70 -16.90 -14.45
C VAL A 307 -16.69 -18.37 -14.86
N LYS A 308 -15.53 -19.04 -14.72
CA LYS A 308 -15.38 -20.44 -15.16
C LYS A 308 -15.68 -21.43 -14.05
N LYS A 309 -15.17 -21.18 -12.85
CA LYS A 309 -15.33 -22.13 -11.74
C LYS A 309 -15.38 -21.41 -10.41
N ASN A 310 -16.48 -21.59 -9.68
CA ASN A 310 -16.53 -21.31 -8.26
C ASN A 310 -16.21 -22.61 -7.47
N PRO A 311 -15.29 -22.58 -6.49
CA PRO A 311 -14.88 -23.77 -5.74
C PRO A 311 -15.97 -24.35 -4.82
N GLN A 312 -17.01 -23.59 -4.47
CA GLN A 312 -18.00 -24.03 -3.50
C GLN A 312 -19.16 -24.80 -4.13
N ASN A 313 -19.76 -24.24 -5.18
CA ASN A 313 -20.91 -24.83 -5.84
C ASN A 313 -20.99 -24.37 -7.31
N PRO A 314 -21.25 -25.27 -8.28
CA PRO A 314 -21.48 -24.88 -9.68
C PRO A 314 -22.62 -23.88 -9.88
N MET A 315 -23.64 -23.85 -9.01
CA MET A 315 -24.71 -22.86 -9.02
C MET A 315 -24.15 -21.42 -8.91
N TYR A 316 -23.10 -21.22 -8.12
CA TYR A 316 -22.46 -19.92 -7.96
C TYR A 316 -21.68 -19.49 -9.19
N THR A 317 -21.15 -20.44 -9.98
CA THR A 317 -20.57 -20.17 -11.29
C THR A 317 -21.63 -19.59 -12.23
N GLN A 318 -22.82 -20.20 -12.29
CA GLN A 318 -23.92 -19.73 -13.16
C GLN A 318 -24.48 -18.37 -12.72
N LEU A 319 -24.54 -18.13 -11.40
CA LEU A 319 -24.91 -16.82 -10.87
C LEU A 319 -23.81 -15.76 -11.03
N GLY A 320 -22.58 -16.18 -11.34
CA GLY A 320 -21.43 -15.31 -11.51
C GLY A 320 -20.87 -14.79 -10.19
N VAL A 321 -20.98 -15.53 -9.09
CA VAL A 321 -20.50 -15.07 -7.78
C VAL A 321 -18.97 -15.09 -7.72
N LEU A 322 -18.40 -13.94 -7.36
CA LEU A 322 -16.97 -13.71 -7.19
C LEU A 322 -16.60 -13.90 -5.72
N THR A 323 -16.18 -15.11 -5.38
CA THR A 323 -15.66 -15.44 -4.04
C THR A 323 -14.16 -15.73 -4.11
N ARG A 324 -13.49 -15.78 -2.97
CA ARG A 324 -12.09 -16.22 -2.90
C ARG A 324 -11.92 -17.59 -3.57
N GLY A 325 -10.88 -17.72 -4.39
CA GLY A 325 -10.57 -18.92 -5.18
C GLY A 325 -11.44 -19.15 -6.41
N THR A 326 -12.38 -18.25 -6.72
CA THR A 326 -13.12 -18.31 -7.99
C THR A 326 -12.16 -18.11 -9.16
N ILE A 327 -12.26 -18.98 -10.16
CA ILE A 327 -11.53 -18.89 -11.42
C ILE A 327 -12.37 -18.09 -12.40
N VAL A 328 -11.80 -16.99 -12.86
CA VAL A 328 -12.38 -16.07 -13.82
C VAL A 328 -11.54 -16.06 -15.09
N GLU A 329 -12.19 -15.80 -16.21
CA GLU A 329 -11.53 -15.50 -17.48
C GLU A 329 -11.43 -13.99 -17.62
N VAL A 330 -10.22 -13.49 -17.81
CA VAL A 330 -9.92 -12.07 -17.93
C VAL A 330 -9.35 -11.78 -19.31
N ASN A 331 -9.69 -10.60 -19.84
CA ASN A 331 -9.12 -10.16 -21.11
C ASN A 331 -7.65 -9.76 -20.89
N VAL A 332 -6.72 -10.37 -21.61
CA VAL A 332 -5.27 -10.11 -21.49
C VAL A 332 -4.70 -9.40 -22.72
N SER A 333 -5.54 -8.77 -23.55
CA SER A 333 -5.11 -7.97 -24.71
C SER A 333 -4.04 -6.95 -24.34
N ASP A 334 -4.17 -6.33 -23.18
CA ASP A 334 -3.29 -5.26 -22.72
C ASP A 334 -1.89 -5.76 -22.31
N LEU A 335 -1.74 -7.08 -22.10
CA LEU A 335 -0.45 -7.71 -21.78
C LEU A 335 0.33 -8.14 -23.02
N GLY A 336 -0.27 -8.13 -24.20
CA GLY A 336 0.40 -8.48 -25.46
C GLY A 336 0.90 -9.92 -25.54
N LEU A 337 0.25 -10.85 -24.82
CA LEU A 337 0.65 -12.26 -24.82
C LEU A 337 0.40 -12.90 -26.19
N THR A 338 1.41 -13.57 -26.75
CA THR A 338 1.31 -14.30 -28.01
C THR A 338 1.64 -15.77 -27.81
N THR A 339 1.00 -16.61 -28.62
CA THR A 339 1.38 -18.03 -28.74
C THR A 339 2.60 -18.17 -29.64
N ALA A 340 3.31 -19.30 -29.58
CA ALA A 340 4.43 -19.59 -30.47
C ALA A 340 4.07 -19.51 -31.97
N GLY A 341 2.78 -19.67 -32.31
CA GLY A 341 2.25 -19.50 -33.67
C GLY A 341 1.86 -18.07 -34.04
N GLY A 342 2.29 -17.06 -33.27
CA GLY A 342 2.02 -15.63 -33.55
C GLY A 342 0.58 -15.18 -33.28
N LYS A 343 -0.33 -16.07 -32.87
CA LYS A 343 -1.71 -15.69 -32.51
C LYS A 343 -1.73 -14.97 -31.17
N ILE A 344 -2.44 -13.85 -31.13
CA ILE A 344 -2.62 -13.02 -29.94
C ILE A 344 -3.57 -13.73 -28.96
N VAL A 345 -3.15 -13.84 -27.71
CA VAL A 345 -3.97 -14.35 -26.62
C VAL A 345 -4.77 -13.19 -26.05
N TRP A 346 -6.10 -13.28 -26.12
CA TRP A 346 -7.00 -12.27 -25.58
C TRP A 346 -7.70 -12.74 -24.29
N GLY A 347 -7.66 -14.02 -23.95
CA GLY A 347 -8.28 -14.56 -22.74
C GLY A 347 -7.33 -15.45 -21.94
N ARG A 348 -7.22 -15.20 -20.63
CA ARG A 348 -6.49 -16.09 -19.71
C ARG A 348 -7.29 -16.30 -18.44
N TRP A 349 -7.05 -17.43 -17.76
CA TRP A 349 -7.64 -17.68 -16.46
C TRP A 349 -6.87 -16.96 -15.36
N ALA A 350 -7.61 -16.42 -14.40
CA ALA A 350 -7.09 -15.82 -13.20
C ALA A 350 -7.87 -16.36 -12.00
N GLN A 351 -7.18 -16.50 -10.86
CA GLN A 351 -7.80 -16.93 -9.62
C GLN A 351 -7.91 -15.74 -8.66
N ILE A 352 -9.13 -15.50 -8.15
CA ILE A 352 -9.38 -14.45 -7.15
C ILE A 352 -8.70 -14.84 -5.83
N THR A 353 -7.88 -13.95 -5.28
CA THR A 353 -7.08 -14.23 -4.07
C THR A 353 -7.68 -13.65 -2.79
N ASN A 354 -8.39 -12.53 -2.90
CA ASN A 354 -8.98 -11.83 -1.75
C ASN A 354 -10.45 -12.18 -1.51
N ASN A 355 -11.03 -11.60 -0.47
CA ASN A 355 -12.48 -11.65 -0.19
C ASN A 355 -13.10 -10.31 -0.65
N PRO A 356 -13.65 -10.22 -1.87
CA PRO A 356 -14.03 -8.94 -2.47
C PRO A 356 -15.20 -8.25 -1.73
N GLU A 357 -15.93 -8.98 -0.89
CA GLU A 357 -17.00 -8.44 -0.03
C GLU A 357 -16.53 -7.45 1.04
N ASN A 358 -15.27 -7.59 1.51
CA ASN A 358 -14.73 -6.76 2.60
C ASN A 358 -13.98 -5.55 2.06
N ASP A 359 -13.31 -5.72 0.91
CA ASP A 359 -12.36 -4.74 0.37
C ASP A 359 -13.00 -3.84 -0.71
N GLY A 360 -14.07 -4.30 -1.35
CA GLY A 360 -14.66 -3.63 -2.51
C GLY A 360 -13.82 -3.75 -3.80
N CYS A 361 -12.70 -4.47 -3.77
CA CYS A 361 -11.82 -4.74 -4.90
C CYS A 361 -11.82 -6.24 -5.24
N VAL A 362 -11.74 -6.58 -6.53
CA VAL A 362 -11.56 -7.96 -6.99
C VAL A 362 -10.09 -8.13 -7.40
N ASN A 363 -9.29 -8.71 -6.52
CA ASN A 363 -7.88 -8.98 -6.78
C ASN A 363 -7.69 -10.44 -7.22
N ALA A 364 -6.97 -10.66 -8.31
CA ALA A 364 -6.73 -11.98 -8.87
C ALA A 364 -5.28 -12.15 -9.32
N VAL A 365 -4.82 -13.39 -9.35
CA VAL A 365 -3.50 -13.79 -9.87
C VAL A 365 -3.71 -14.56 -11.18
N LEU A 366 -2.94 -14.23 -12.21
CA LEU A 366 -2.98 -14.99 -13.47
C LEU A 366 -2.51 -16.43 -13.25
N LEU A 367 -3.22 -17.35 -13.89
CA LEU A 367 -2.78 -18.73 -14.05
C LEU A 367 -1.95 -18.79 -15.33
N VAL A 368 -0.64 -18.69 -15.16
CA VAL A 368 0.37 -18.75 -16.23
C VAL A 368 0.59 -20.20 -16.64
#